data_AF-A0A7V1XQ93-F1
#
_entry.id   AF-A0A7V1XQ93-F1
#
_cell.length_a   1.000
_cell.length_b   1.000
_cell.length_c   1.000
_cell.angle_alpha   90.00
_cell.angle_beta   90.00
_cell.angle_gamma   90.00
#
_symmetry.space_group_name_H-M   'P 1'
#
loop_
_entity.id
_entity.type
_entity.pdbx_description
1 polymer ?
#
loop_
_entity_poly.entity_id
_entity_poly.type
_entity_poly.pdbx_seq_one_letter_code
_entity_poly.pdbx_strand_id
1 'polypeptide(L)'
;MIAAGTCLGFDVACGTILKGGLAVVMGFVLFVGSVLLLLSAVFGRRMGYLVLASAFFGWMFLLSALWAFGFWSQGPETPTNLGPRGVEPAWVVEAAGVQPRPPRDVFATYPDPATWRTPGTNERDVASVQSVEGAIQSYLATLANEERGV
;
A
#
# COMPACT_ATOMS: atom_id res chain seq x y z
N MET A 1 3.71 -27.21 -10.59
CA MET A 1 4.93 -26.74 -11.27
C MET A 1 5.34 -25.41 -10.64
N ILE A 2 6.52 -25.34 -10.01
CA ILE A 2 7.01 -24.17 -9.27
C ILE A 2 7.28 -23.04 -10.28
N ALA A 3 6.54 -21.95 -10.20
CA ALA A 3 6.62 -20.83 -11.12
C ALA A 3 8.01 -20.19 -11.06
N ALA A 4 8.73 -20.16 -12.18
CA ALA A 4 10.07 -19.61 -12.32
C ALA A 4 10.16 -18.06 -12.19
N GLY A 5 9.15 -17.41 -11.59
CA GLY A 5 9.03 -15.95 -11.50
C GLY A 5 9.00 -15.39 -10.08
N THR A 6 8.84 -16.23 -9.05
CA THR A 6 8.76 -15.81 -7.65
C THR A 6 10.13 -15.85 -6.99
N CYS A 7 10.52 -14.75 -6.33
CA CYS A 7 11.81 -14.63 -5.67
C CYS A 7 11.64 -14.71 -4.14
N LEU A 8 12.58 -15.39 -3.48
CA LEU A 8 12.64 -15.54 -2.01
C LEU A 8 11.43 -16.25 -1.36
N GLY A 9 10.69 -17.06 -2.13
CA GLY A 9 9.54 -17.81 -1.61
C GLY A 9 8.28 -16.95 -1.36
N PHE A 10 8.29 -15.69 -1.78
CA PHE A 10 7.11 -14.82 -1.78
C PHE A 10 6.46 -14.84 -3.17
N ASP A 11 5.12 -14.80 -3.25
CA ASP A 11 4.33 -14.65 -4.49
C ASP A 11 4.48 -13.24 -5.11
N VAL A 12 5.72 -12.79 -5.25
CA VAL A 12 6.08 -11.49 -5.80
C VAL A 12 7.07 -11.70 -6.93
N ALA A 13 6.78 -11.10 -8.09
CA ALA A 13 7.64 -11.15 -9.25
C ALA A 13 9.03 -10.57 -8.92
N CYS A 14 10.09 -11.26 -9.33
CA CYS A 14 11.47 -10.88 -8.99
C CYS A 14 11.83 -9.44 -9.42
N GLY A 15 11.33 -9.01 -10.59
CA GLY A 15 11.54 -7.65 -11.09
C GLY A 15 10.94 -6.57 -10.18
N THR A 16 9.85 -6.87 -9.48
CA THR A 16 9.20 -5.94 -8.54
C THR A 16 10.03 -5.80 -7.27
N ILE A 17 10.56 -6.91 -6.71
CA ILE A 17 11.45 -6.87 -5.54
C ILE A 17 12.71 -6.07 -5.86
N LEU A 18 13.32 -6.31 -7.02
CA LEU A 18 14.55 -5.60 -7.41
C LEU A 18 14.31 -4.10 -7.59
N LYS A 19 13.23 -3.71 -8.28
CA LYS A 19 12.87 -2.30 -8.48
C LYS A 19 12.56 -1.61 -7.15
N GLY A 20 11.75 -2.25 -6.30
CA GLY A 20 11.42 -1.72 -4.97
C GLY A 20 12.66 -1.56 -4.10
N GLY A 21 13.52 -2.58 -4.05
CA GLY A 21 14.79 -2.53 -3.32
C GLY A 21 15.70 -1.41 -3.80
N LEU A 22 15.89 -1.28 -5.12
CA LEU A 22 16.68 -0.19 -5.70
C LEU A 22 16.09 1.19 -5.41
N ALA A 23 14.76 1.34 -5.46
CA ALA A 23 14.10 2.60 -5.13
C ALA A 23 14.36 3.00 -3.66
N VAL A 24 14.28 2.06 -2.72
CA VAL A 24 14.57 2.30 -1.30
C VAL A 24 16.04 2.69 -1.10
N VAL A 25 16.97 1.96 -1.74
CA VAL A 25 18.42 2.28 -1.67
C VAL A 25 18.70 3.67 -2.22
N MET A 26 18.15 4.01 -3.40
CA MET A 26 18.32 5.33 -4.00
C MET A 26 17.71 6.43 -3.13
N GLY A 27 16.52 6.20 -2.57
CA GLY A 27 15.89 7.13 -1.64
C GLY A 27 16.77 7.37 -0.40
N PHE A 28 17.33 6.31 0.19
CA PHE A 28 18.21 6.43 1.34
C PHE A 28 19.49 7.20 1.01
N VAL A 29 20.16 6.87 -0.10
CA VAL A 29 21.39 7.54 -0.53
C VAL A 29 21.16 9.01 -0.81
N LEU A 30 20.10 9.36 -1.54
CA LEU A 30 19.80 10.76 -1.86
C LEU A 30 19.40 11.55 -0.60
N PHE A 31 18.50 11.00 0.21
CA PHE A 31 18.01 11.69 1.40
C PHE A 31 19.09 11.84 2.48
N VAL A 32 19.64 10.73 2.97
CA VAL A 32 20.64 10.74 4.05
C VAL A 32 21.97 11.30 3.56
N GLY A 33 22.35 11.00 2.32
CA GLY A 33 23.56 11.53 1.71
C GLY A 33 23.52 13.05 1.55
N SER A 34 22.39 13.63 1.12
CA SER A 34 22.27 15.10 1.00
C SER A 34 22.47 15.81 2.35
N VAL A 35 21.89 15.29 3.42
CA VAL A 35 22.04 15.83 4.78
C VAL A 35 23.48 15.67 5.26
N LEU A 36 24.12 14.52 5.00
CA LEU A 36 25.52 14.30 5.34
C LEU A 36 26.44 15.30 4.62
N LEU A 37 26.21 15.55 3.33
CA LEU A 37 26.99 16.51 2.56
C LEU A 37 26.88 17.91 3.17
N LEU A 38 25.65 18.37 3.45
CA LEU A 38 25.42 19.67 4.09
C LEU A 38 26.09 19.77 5.46
N LEU A 39 25.90 18.78 6.34
CA LEU A 39 26.52 18.77 7.66
C LEU A 39 28.05 18.70 7.59
N SER A 40 28.59 17.94 6.62
CA SER A 40 30.04 17.82 6.42
C SER A 40 30.68 19.10 5.92
N ALA A 41 29.94 19.94 5.18
CA ALA A 41 30.42 21.23 4.72
C ALA A 41 30.54 22.25 5.87
N VAL A 42 29.68 22.16 6.89
CA VAL A 42 29.66 23.12 8.01
C VAL A 42 30.52 22.63 9.19
N PHE A 43 30.30 21.40 9.66
CA PHE A 43 30.94 20.86 10.87
C PHE A 43 32.15 19.97 10.58
N GLY A 44 32.43 19.69 9.31
CA GLY A 44 33.43 18.71 8.90
C GLY A 44 32.92 17.27 8.94
N ARG A 45 33.60 16.37 8.22
CA ARG A 45 33.15 14.98 7.96
C ARG A 45 32.88 14.16 9.22
N ARG A 46 33.76 14.22 10.23
CA ARG A 46 33.65 13.38 11.43
C ARG A 46 32.51 13.82 12.34
N MET A 47 32.42 15.12 12.61
CA MET A 47 31.34 15.67 13.44
C MET A 47 29.98 15.58 12.72
N GLY A 48 29.93 15.89 11.43
CA GLY A 48 28.71 15.78 10.63
C GLY A 48 28.15 14.35 10.60
N TYR A 49 29.01 13.34 10.52
CA TYR A 49 28.60 11.93 10.62
C TYR A 49 27.99 11.59 11.98
N LEU A 50 28.60 12.04 13.09
CA LEU A 50 28.07 11.77 14.43
C LEU A 50 26.70 12.41 14.66
N VAL A 51 26.52 13.64 14.19
CA VAL A 51 25.24 14.36 14.28
C VAL A 51 24.17 13.68 13.42
N LEU A 52 24.52 13.26 12.20
CA LEU A 52 23.59 12.55 11.33
C LEU A 52 23.18 11.19 11.92
N ALA A 53 24.14 10.43 12.45
CA ALA A 53 23.86 9.13 13.05
C ALA A 53 22.93 9.28 14.27
N SER A 54 23.20 10.25 15.17
CA SER A 54 22.34 10.47 16.33
C SER A 54 20.93 10.92 15.94
N ALA A 55 20.79 11.80 14.95
CA ALA A 55 19.49 12.23 14.45
C ALA A 55 18.72 11.08 13.78
N PHE A 56 19.40 10.25 12.97
CA PHE A 56 18.78 9.10 12.30
C PHE A 56 18.31 8.05 13.32
N PHE A 57 19.14 7.68 14.28
CA PHE A 57 18.74 6.74 15.34
C PHE A 57 17.68 7.31 16.26
N GLY A 58 17.74 8.60 16.59
CA GLY A 58 16.69 9.29 17.35
C GLY A 58 15.36 9.25 16.61
N TRP A 59 15.37 9.49 15.30
CA TRP A 59 14.17 9.40 14.47
C TRP A 59 13.62 7.97 14.40
N MET A 60 14.48 6.96 14.18
CA MET A 60 14.07 5.55 14.20
C MET A 60 13.50 5.14 15.56
N PHE A 61 14.08 5.62 16.66
CA PHE A 61 13.59 5.37 18.01
C PHE A 61 12.19 5.98 18.20
N LEU A 62 11.99 7.25 17.80
CA LEU A 62 10.69 7.90 17.90
C LEU A 62 9.61 7.21 17.05
N LEU A 63 9.94 6.82 15.82
CA LEU A 63 9.02 6.04 14.98
C LEU A 63 8.74 4.68 15.58
N SER A 64 9.76 3.97 16.05
CA SER A 64 9.58 2.65 16.68
C SER A 64 8.71 2.76 17.93
N ALA A 65 8.93 3.77 18.76
CA ALA A 65 8.12 4.04 19.95
C ALA A 65 6.67 4.38 19.57
N LEU A 66 6.46 5.18 18.51
CA LEU A 66 5.13 5.50 18.01
C LEU A 66 4.36 4.24 17.59
N TRP A 67 5.01 3.33 16.88
CA TRP A 67 4.37 2.09 16.41
C TRP A 67 4.24 1.04 17.52
N ALA A 68 5.18 0.98 18.47
CA ALA A 68 5.15 0.02 19.57
C ALA A 68 4.14 0.39 20.66
N PHE A 69 4.04 1.68 21.01
CA PHE A 69 3.16 2.16 22.08
C PHE A 69 1.86 2.78 21.56
N GLY A 70 1.77 3.04 20.25
CA GLY A 70 0.63 3.70 19.63
C GLY A 70 0.60 5.21 19.87
N PHE A 71 -0.16 5.92 19.04
CA PHE A 71 -0.36 7.36 19.20
C PHE A 71 -1.45 7.63 20.24
N TRP A 72 -1.04 7.98 21.46
CA TRP A 72 -1.90 8.21 22.62
C TRP A 72 -2.67 9.55 22.61
N SER A 73 -2.43 10.40 21.60
CA SER A 73 -3.05 11.73 21.48
C SER A 73 -4.44 11.71 20.79
N GLN A 74 -5.00 10.55 20.45
CA GLN A 74 -6.28 10.49 19.73
C GLN A 74 -7.54 10.67 20.61
N GLY A 75 -7.39 10.75 21.94
CA GLY A 75 -8.50 10.92 22.90
C GLY A 75 -8.89 9.60 23.60
N PRO A 76 -9.68 9.68 24.69
CA PRO A 76 -10.00 8.51 25.53
C PRO A 76 -10.92 7.47 24.87
N GLU A 77 -11.62 7.83 23.78
CA GLU A 77 -12.59 6.96 23.12
C GLU A 77 -12.15 6.44 21.73
N THR A 78 -10.96 6.80 21.26
CA THR A 78 -10.44 6.32 19.96
C THR A 78 -9.57 5.09 20.16
N PRO A 79 -9.92 3.94 19.55
CA PRO A 79 -9.09 2.74 19.62
C PRO A 79 -7.69 3.00 19.05
N THR A 80 -6.65 2.54 19.75
CA THR A 80 -5.25 2.74 19.34
C THR A 80 -4.98 2.13 17.97
N ASN A 81 -4.27 2.86 17.11
CA ASN A 81 -3.89 2.47 15.73
C ASN A 81 -5.05 2.35 14.73
N LEU A 82 -6.27 2.68 15.14
CA LEU A 82 -7.40 2.91 14.27
C LEU A 82 -7.59 4.42 14.16
N GLY A 83 -6.76 5.08 13.33
CA GLY A 83 -7.09 6.42 12.86
C GLY A 83 -8.49 6.41 12.21
N PRO A 84 -9.13 7.56 11.91
CA PRO A 84 -10.48 7.62 11.37
C PRO A 84 -10.62 6.76 10.10
N ARG A 85 -10.96 5.49 10.29
CA ARG A 85 -11.20 4.56 9.21
C ARG A 85 -12.64 4.82 8.84
N GLY A 86 -12.84 5.34 7.63
CA GLY A 86 -14.12 5.17 6.97
C GLY A 86 -14.49 3.69 6.99
N VAL A 87 -15.80 3.41 6.91
CA VAL A 87 -16.29 2.03 6.80
C VAL A 87 -15.55 1.33 5.66
N GLU A 88 -14.98 0.16 5.92
CA GLU A 88 -14.29 -0.61 4.87
C GLU A 88 -15.26 -0.84 3.70
N PRO A 89 -14.78 -0.83 2.43
CA PRO A 89 -15.64 -1.02 1.29
C PRO A 89 -16.23 -2.44 1.33
N ALA A 90 -17.46 -2.53 1.81
CA ALA A 90 -18.24 -3.75 1.82
C ALA A 90 -19.32 -3.67 0.74
N TRP A 91 -19.64 -4.80 0.14
CA TRP A 91 -20.83 -4.89 -0.69
C TRP A 91 -22.05 -4.85 0.22
N VAL A 92 -22.79 -3.75 0.17
CA VAL A 92 -24.02 -3.54 0.95
C VAL A 92 -25.20 -3.55 -0.01
N VAL A 93 -26.23 -4.34 0.32
CA VAL A 93 -27.47 -4.35 -0.47
C VAL A 93 -28.28 -3.11 -0.11
N GLU A 94 -28.24 -2.11 -0.98
CA GLU A 94 -28.95 -0.84 -0.79
C GLU A 94 -30.46 -0.95 -1.06
N ALA A 95 -30.88 -1.88 -1.93
CA ALA A 95 -32.29 -2.14 -2.20
C ALA A 95 -32.52 -3.57 -2.71
N ALA A 96 -33.60 -4.21 -2.26
CA ALA A 96 -34.06 -5.50 -2.75
C ALA A 96 -35.60 -5.49 -2.87
N GLY A 97 -36.14 -5.95 -4.00
CA GLY A 97 -37.59 -5.98 -4.25
C GLY A 97 -37.95 -5.93 -5.74
N VAL A 98 -39.24 -5.90 -6.03
CA VAL A 98 -39.77 -5.87 -7.41
C VAL A 98 -39.63 -4.47 -8.04
N GLN A 99 -39.59 -3.42 -7.22
CA GLN A 99 -39.35 -2.03 -7.64
C GLN A 99 -38.36 -1.36 -6.67
N PRO A 100 -37.06 -1.70 -6.75
CA PRO A 100 -36.06 -1.12 -5.86
C PRO A 100 -35.87 0.37 -6.18
N ARG A 101 -36.03 1.23 -5.17
CA ARG A 101 -35.73 2.66 -5.27
C ARG A 101 -34.29 2.87 -4.76
N PRO A 102 -33.38 3.44 -5.56
CA PRO A 102 -32.03 3.70 -5.08
C PRO A 102 -32.06 4.80 -3.99
N PRO A 103 -31.28 4.66 -2.91
CA PRO A 103 -31.19 5.67 -1.85
C PRO A 103 -30.58 7.01 -2.32
N ARG A 104 -29.83 6.98 -3.42
CA ARG A 104 -29.22 8.15 -4.05
C ARG A 104 -29.47 8.12 -5.55
N ASP A 105 -29.82 9.27 -6.12
CA ASP A 105 -30.12 9.40 -7.56
C ASP A 105 -28.92 9.03 -8.45
N VAL A 106 -27.69 9.18 -7.93
CA VAL A 106 -26.45 8.77 -8.60
C VAL A 106 -26.40 7.26 -8.88
N PHE A 107 -27.02 6.44 -8.03
CA PHE A 107 -27.07 4.99 -8.27
C PHE A 107 -28.04 4.61 -9.40
N ALA A 108 -29.04 5.46 -9.70
CA ALA A 108 -29.94 5.22 -10.83
C ALA A 108 -29.23 5.35 -12.18
N THR A 109 -28.14 6.10 -12.22
CA THR A 109 -27.32 6.35 -13.42
C THR A 109 -26.07 5.47 -13.48
N TYR A 110 -25.86 4.61 -12.48
CA TYR A 110 -24.72 3.69 -12.46
C TYR A 110 -25.05 2.37 -13.20
N PRO A 111 -24.12 1.83 -14.01
CA PRO A 111 -22.82 2.41 -14.36
C PRO A 111 -22.97 3.51 -15.43
N ASP A 112 -22.43 4.70 -15.16
CA ASP A 112 -22.41 5.79 -16.14
C ASP A 112 -21.26 5.54 -17.14
N PRO A 113 -21.53 5.35 -18.43
CA PRO A 113 -20.49 5.03 -19.42
C PRO A 113 -19.45 6.15 -19.61
N ALA A 114 -19.73 7.39 -19.18
CA ALA A 114 -18.77 8.49 -19.25
C ALA A 114 -17.73 8.47 -18.12
N THR A 115 -18.08 7.91 -16.96
CA THR A 115 -17.22 7.93 -15.75
C THR A 115 -16.79 6.54 -15.30
N TRP A 116 -17.60 5.52 -15.56
CA TRP A 116 -17.35 4.12 -15.24
C TRP A 116 -16.79 3.36 -16.44
N ARG A 117 -15.76 2.54 -16.20
CA ARG A 117 -15.12 1.70 -17.20
C ARG A 117 -14.94 0.29 -16.68
N THR A 118 -15.02 -0.71 -17.56
CA THR A 118 -14.77 -2.11 -17.21
C THR A 118 -13.29 -2.31 -16.85
N PRO A 119 -12.97 -2.75 -15.62
CA PRO A 119 -11.59 -3.01 -15.23
C PRO A 119 -10.91 -4.04 -16.14
N GLY A 120 -9.64 -3.83 -16.48
CA GLY A 120 -8.81 -4.79 -17.23
C GLY A 120 -8.88 -4.66 -18.76
N THR A 121 -9.63 -3.67 -19.27
CA THR A 121 -9.77 -3.43 -20.72
C THR A 121 -8.77 -2.41 -21.27
N ASN A 122 -7.92 -1.81 -20.43
CA ASN A 122 -6.96 -0.79 -20.83
C ASN A 122 -5.65 -0.82 -20.00
N GLU A 123 -4.59 -0.20 -20.53
CA GLU A 123 -3.27 -0.08 -19.89
C GLU A 123 -3.23 0.86 -18.67
N ARG A 124 -4.31 1.59 -18.36
CA ARG A 124 -4.37 2.45 -17.17
C ARG A 124 -4.79 1.67 -15.93
N ASP A 125 -5.40 0.50 -16.12
CA ASP A 125 -5.90 -0.32 -15.02
C ASP A 125 -4.81 -1.24 -14.44
N VAL A 126 -3.80 -1.64 -15.22
CA VAL A 126 -2.71 -2.55 -14.78
C VAL A 126 -2.00 -2.11 -13.49
N ALA A 127 -1.79 -0.81 -13.27
CA ALA A 127 -1.14 -0.30 -12.05
C ALA A 127 -2.01 -0.43 -10.79
N SER A 128 -3.34 -0.42 -10.95
CA SER A 128 -4.31 -0.52 -9.85
C SER A 128 -4.59 -1.97 -9.43
N VAL A 129 -4.45 -2.90 -10.36
CA VAL A 129 -4.65 -4.34 -10.10
C VAL A 129 -3.38 -4.98 -9.53
N GLN A 130 -2.16 -4.60 -9.95
CA GLN A 130 -0.93 -5.28 -9.51
C GLN A 130 -0.72 -5.41 -7.98
N SER A 131 -1.23 -4.47 -7.17
CA SER A 131 -1.10 -4.55 -5.70
C SER A 131 -2.15 -5.45 -5.03
N VAL A 132 -3.25 -5.77 -5.72
CA VAL A 132 -4.39 -6.55 -5.21
C VAL A 132 -4.45 -7.96 -5.84
N GLU A 133 -3.96 -8.13 -7.07
CA GLU A 133 -4.07 -9.38 -7.84
C GLU A 133 -3.30 -10.55 -7.22
N GLY A 134 -2.12 -10.31 -6.64
CA GLY A 134 -1.18 -11.41 -6.33
C GLY A 134 -1.75 -12.52 -5.44
N ALA A 135 -2.58 -12.19 -4.45
CA ALA A 135 -3.11 -13.16 -3.48
C ALA A 135 -4.59 -13.52 -3.71
N ILE A 136 -5.43 -12.55 -4.07
CA ILE A 136 -6.88 -12.79 -4.20
C ILE A 136 -7.20 -13.41 -5.56
N GLN A 137 -6.57 -12.98 -6.65
CA GLN A 137 -6.84 -13.60 -7.96
C GLN A 137 -6.24 -14.98 -8.09
N SER A 138 -5.10 -15.27 -7.46
CA SER A 138 -4.54 -16.63 -7.43
C SER A 138 -5.46 -17.58 -6.67
N TYR A 139 -6.03 -17.14 -5.54
CA TYR A 139 -7.05 -17.89 -4.81
C TYR A 139 -8.33 -18.11 -5.64
N LEU A 140 -8.87 -17.06 -6.25
CA LEU A 140 -10.08 -17.15 -7.07
C LEU A 140 -9.88 -17.97 -8.35
N ALA A 141 -8.69 -17.89 -8.98
CA ALA A 141 -8.33 -18.72 -10.13
C ALA A 141 -8.21 -20.20 -9.74
N THR A 142 -7.73 -20.49 -8.53
CA THR A 142 -7.65 -21.87 -8.01
C THR A 142 -9.07 -22.43 -7.78
N LEU A 143 -9.95 -21.66 -7.15
CA LEU A 143 -11.36 -22.06 -6.98
C LEU A 143 -12.08 -22.25 -8.32
N ALA A 144 -11.87 -21.35 -9.28
CA ALA A 144 -12.50 -21.45 -10.60
C ALA A 144 -12.02 -22.67 -11.41
N ASN A 145 -10.77 -23.11 -11.19
CA ASN A 145 -10.21 -24.32 -11.78
C ASN A 145 -10.75 -25.58 -11.08
N GLU A 146 -10.87 -25.56 -9.75
CA GLU A 146 -11.50 -26.64 -8.96
C GLU A 146 -12.97 -26.84 -9.33
N GLU A 147 -13.76 -25.77 -9.50
CA GLU A 147 -15.16 -25.86 -9.94
C GLU A 147 -15.32 -26.38 -11.36
N ARG A 148 -14.31 -26.20 -12.22
CA ARG A 148 -14.30 -26.70 -13.60
C ARG A 148 -13.65 -28.08 -13.75
N GLY A 149 -13.12 -28.66 -12.66
CA GLY A 149 -12.51 -29.98 -12.65
C GLY A 149 -11.25 -30.10 -13.50
N VAL A 150 -10.47 -29.00 -13.65
CA VAL A 150 -9.18 -28.96 -14.36
C VAL A 150 -8.08 -28.49 -13.43
#